data_AF-A0A9E1MZI6-F1
#
_entry.id   AF-A0A9E1MZI6-F1
#
_cell.length_a   1.000
_cell.length_b   1.000
_cell.length_c   1.000
_cell.angle_alpha   90.00
_cell.angle_beta   90.00
_cell.angle_gamma   90.00
#
_symmetry.space_group_name_H-M   'P 1'
#
loop_
_entity.id
_entity.type
_entity.pdbx_description
1 polymer ?
#
loop_
_entity_poly.entity_id
_entity_poly.type
_entity_poly.pdbx_seq_one_letter_code
_entity_poly.pdbx_strand_id
1 'polypeptide(L)'
;LVVVGCEPIDQTSVCDGQAQPGEDPVDSPYDQDGDGFFDGNNPDCVAAYALVDCNDFDDEINPEAEEIPCNDANDDCDDSTLDWVDADEDGVPACEDCDDHNENISPIAEEDCYTLADDDCDDSVNEACAYDYSGSWTLTEKVQYSCMLGVLRINFDSFQVLEEDPNIGFQAAGRVGAMVGKLQDSLSFNVDRYIDSGKKGGCNESYGLEGTFTSEDRFKALFTAEYTGTCLGCQDYSVRVVGFRDDVE
;
A
#
# COMPACT_ATOMS: atom_id res chain seq x y z
N LEU A 1 44.50 -50.13 5.69
CA LEU A 1 43.93 -50.51 7.00
C LEU A 1 43.97 -49.23 7.82
N VAL A 2 42.88 -48.52 8.08
CA VAL A 2 41.49 -48.92 8.27
C VAL A 2 40.61 -48.00 7.41
N VAL A 3 39.72 -48.60 6.62
CA VAL A 3 38.56 -47.90 6.08
C VAL A 3 37.61 -47.83 7.26
N VAL A 4 37.37 -46.65 7.81
CA VAL A 4 36.25 -46.43 8.74
C VAL A 4 35.01 -46.42 7.85
N GLY A 5 34.59 -47.62 7.45
CA GLY A 5 33.26 -47.79 6.91
C GLY A 5 32.29 -47.59 8.06
N CYS A 6 31.14 -46.99 7.77
CA CYS A 6 29.94 -47.14 8.59
C CYS A 6 29.92 -48.57 9.12
N GLU A 7 30.16 -48.75 10.41
CA GLU A 7 29.95 -50.05 11.03
C GLU A 7 28.48 -50.38 10.76
N PRO A 8 28.18 -51.59 10.23
CA PRO A 8 26.80 -51.99 10.10
C PRO A 8 26.21 -51.89 11.50
N ILE A 9 25.13 -51.12 11.68
CA ILE A 9 24.23 -51.12 12.85
C ILE A 9 24.47 -52.40 13.63
N ASP A 10 25.24 -52.32 14.71
CA ASP A 10 25.45 -53.48 15.56
C ASP A 10 24.05 -53.91 15.96
N GLN A 11 23.77 -55.22 15.93
CA GLN A 11 22.44 -55.76 16.21
C GLN A 11 22.05 -55.59 17.70
N THR A 12 22.67 -54.63 18.37
CA THR A 12 22.56 -54.26 19.78
C THR A 12 22.04 -52.83 19.98
N SER A 13 21.95 -51.99 18.94
CA SER A 13 21.28 -50.69 19.03
C SER A 13 19.78 -50.88 19.27
N VAL A 14 19.25 -50.15 20.25
CA VAL A 14 17.85 -50.18 20.68
C VAL A 14 17.46 -48.75 21.01
N CYS A 15 16.40 -48.25 20.40
CA CYS A 15 15.91 -46.91 20.67
C CYS A 15 15.25 -46.81 22.06
N ASP A 16 16.07 -46.66 23.10
CA ASP A 16 15.67 -46.63 24.50
C ASP A 16 16.15 -45.38 25.26
N GLY A 17 16.75 -44.43 24.54
CA GLY A 17 17.31 -43.20 25.07
C GLY A 17 18.58 -43.41 25.89
N GLN A 18 19.27 -44.55 25.74
CA GLN A 18 20.53 -44.85 26.42
C GLN A 18 21.61 -45.25 25.41
N ALA A 19 22.79 -44.62 25.48
CA ALA A 19 23.91 -44.98 24.60
C ALA A 19 24.28 -46.47 24.70
N GLN A 20 24.28 -47.17 23.56
CA GLN A 20 24.79 -48.53 23.46
C GLN A 20 26.22 -48.60 22.91
N PRO A 21 26.93 -49.72 23.12
CA PRO A 21 28.31 -49.84 22.67
C PRO A 21 28.42 -49.71 21.14
N GLY A 22 29.04 -48.63 20.66
CA GLY A 22 29.18 -48.36 19.23
C GLY A 22 28.33 -47.17 18.75
N GLU A 23 27.49 -46.61 19.62
CA GLU A 23 26.73 -45.40 19.37
C GLU A 23 27.51 -44.15 19.77
N ASP A 24 27.52 -43.17 18.88
CA ASP A 24 28.06 -41.83 19.08
C ASP A 24 27.38 -40.90 18.07
N PRO A 25 26.37 -40.10 18.44
CA PRO A 25 25.69 -39.96 19.75
C PRO A 25 24.70 -41.10 20.10
N VAL A 26 23.96 -40.98 21.22
CA VAL A 26 22.91 -41.94 21.67
C VAL A 26 21.90 -42.19 20.55
N ASP A 27 21.55 -43.45 20.31
CA ASP A 27 20.53 -43.84 19.31
C ASP A 27 20.78 -43.29 17.88
N SER A 28 22.01 -42.86 17.56
CA SER A 28 22.39 -42.25 16.28
C SER A 28 22.12 -43.06 15.02
N PRO A 29 21.91 -44.39 15.05
CA PRO A 29 21.42 -45.10 13.87
C PRO A 29 19.97 -44.76 13.47
N TYR A 30 19.22 -44.07 14.33
CA TYR A 30 17.80 -43.75 14.17
C TYR A 30 17.51 -42.25 14.08
N ASP A 31 18.55 -41.42 14.25
CA ASP A 31 18.57 -39.96 14.16
C ASP A 31 19.62 -39.62 13.09
N GLN A 32 19.17 -39.42 11.85
CA GLN A 32 20.03 -39.41 10.66
C GLN A 32 20.73 -38.07 10.43
N ASP A 33 20.12 -36.97 10.84
CA ASP A 33 20.71 -35.63 10.76
C ASP A 33 21.41 -35.20 12.07
N GLY A 34 21.11 -35.86 13.19
CA GLY A 34 21.82 -35.72 14.45
C GLY A 34 21.29 -34.57 15.32
N ASP A 35 20.04 -34.17 15.13
CA ASP A 35 19.42 -33.07 15.87
C ASP A 35 18.80 -33.50 17.22
N GLY A 36 18.74 -34.82 17.46
CA GLY A 36 18.22 -35.43 18.68
C GLY A 36 16.72 -35.74 18.64
N PHE A 37 16.07 -35.54 17.50
CA PHE A 37 14.73 -36.01 17.19
C PHE A 37 14.81 -37.22 16.26
N PHE A 38 13.71 -37.98 16.19
CA PHE A 38 13.70 -39.28 15.54
C PHE A 38 12.46 -39.41 14.66
N ASP A 39 12.63 -40.08 13.53
CA ASP A 39 11.50 -40.38 12.66
C ASP A 39 10.48 -41.30 13.36
N GLY A 40 9.19 -41.08 13.08
CA GLY A 40 8.10 -41.88 13.63
C GLY A 40 8.04 -43.33 13.08
N ASN A 41 9.01 -43.77 12.28
CA ASN A 41 8.94 -45.05 11.57
C ASN A 41 9.44 -46.22 12.43
N ASN A 42 10.24 -45.97 13.46
CA ASN A 42 10.68 -46.99 14.41
C ASN A 42 9.71 -47.10 15.60
N PRO A 43 8.95 -48.20 15.75
CA PRO A 43 8.01 -48.39 16.86
C PRO A 43 8.65 -48.37 18.24
N ASP A 44 9.94 -48.75 18.34
CA ASP A 44 10.69 -48.70 19.59
C ASP A 44 11.04 -47.24 19.95
N CYS A 45 11.36 -46.39 18.95
CA CYS A 45 11.60 -44.95 19.15
C CYS A 45 10.33 -44.17 19.52
N VAL A 46 9.23 -44.40 18.81
CA VAL A 46 7.94 -43.72 19.08
C VAL A 46 7.42 -44.01 20.50
N ALA A 47 7.78 -45.15 21.08
CA ALA A 47 7.43 -45.47 22.46
C ALA A 47 8.30 -44.75 23.50
N ALA A 48 9.54 -44.39 23.12
CA ALA A 48 10.51 -43.72 23.98
C ALA A 48 10.41 -42.19 23.91
N TYR A 49 10.09 -41.63 22.73
CA TYR A 49 10.06 -40.19 22.44
C TYR A 49 8.64 -39.71 22.15
N ALA A 50 8.28 -38.54 22.69
CA ALA A 50 6.92 -37.99 22.63
C ALA A 50 6.66 -37.09 21.41
N LEU A 51 7.71 -36.47 20.88
CA LEU A 51 7.70 -35.64 19.68
C LEU A 51 8.48 -36.40 18.60
N VAL A 52 8.00 -36.31 17.36
CA VAL A 52 8.56 -37.04 16.21
C VAL A 52 9.04 -36.03 15.19
N ASP A 53 10.19 -36.33 14.60
CA ASP A 53 10.71 -35.55 13.50
C ASP A 53 9.93 -35.85 12.20
N CYS A 54 9.57 -34.78 11.51
CA CYS A 54 8.92 -34.80 10.22
C CYS A 54 9.92 -34.87 9.05
N ASN A 55 11.19 -34.52 9.26
CA ASN A 55 12.27 -34.61 8.28
C ASN A 55 13.64 -34.99 8.89
N ASP A 56 13.82 -36.29 9.13
CA ASP A 56 15.05 -36.95 9.63
C ASP A 56 16.20 -36.98 8.58
N PHE A 57 16.42 -35.87 7.91
CA PHE A 57 17.52 -35.61 6.99
C PHE A 57 18.00 -34.14 7.03
N ASP A 58 17.39 -33.31 7.88
CA ASP A 58 17.61 -31.87 7.97
C ASP A 58 17.55 -31.40 9.43
N ASP A 59 18.71 -31.12 10.04
CA ASP A 59 18.84 -30.77 11.45
C ASP A 59 18.21 -29.41 11.83
N GLU A 60 17.75 -28.65 10.84
CA GLU A 60 17.00 -27.41 11.03
C GLU A 60 15.47 -27.65 11.16
N ILE A 61 14.96 -28.84 10.83
CA ILE A 61 13.53 -29.18 10.87
C ILE A 61 13.28 -30.19 11.99
N ASN A 62 12.65 -29.75 13.08
CA ASN A 62 12.28 -30.63 14.19
C ASN A 62 11.23 -30.02 15.13
N PRO A 63 10.60 -30.83 15.99
CA PRO A 63 9.59 -30.37 16.94
C PRO A 63 9.96 -29.26 17.93
N GLU A 64 11.23 -28.89 18.06
CA GLU A 64 11.68 -27.76 18.89
C GLU A 64 12.16 -26.55 18.06
N ALA A 65 12.14 -26.64 16.73
CA ALA A 65 12.39 -25.51 15.85
C ALA A 65 11.28 -24.45 15.99
N GLU A 66 11.55 -23.26 15.45
CA GLU A 66 10.56 -22.20 15.27
C GLU A 66 10.12 -22.26 13.81
N GLU A 67 8.81 -22.31 13.54
CA GLU A 67 8.29 -22.23 12.17
C GLU A 67 8.82 -20.97 11.48
N ILE A 68 9.51 -21.14 10.35
CA ILE A 68 10.01 -20.05 9.52
C ILE A 68 8.99 -19.82 8.41
N PRO A 69 8.20 -18.73 8.45
CA PRO A 69 7.20 -18.50 7.43
C PRO A 69 7.80 -18.39 6.03
N CYS A 70 7.14 -19.01 5.08
CA CYS A 70 7.39 -19.00 3.65
C CYS A 70 8.74 -19.57 3.21
N ASN A 71 9.10 -20.71 3.80
CA ASN A 71 10.19 -21.54 3.32
C ASN A 71 9.71 -22.87 2.68
N ASP A 72 8.39 -23.07 2.56
CA ASP A 72 7.75 -24.28 2.04
C ASP A 72 8.01 -25.54 2.89
N ALA A 73 8.50 -25.38 4.12
CA ALA A 73 8.74 -26.44 5.10
C ALA A 73 7.79 -26.28 6.28
N ASN A 74 7.55 -27.38 7.00
CA ASN A 74 6.98 -27.35 8.34
C ASN A 74 8.19 -27.56 9.27
N ASP A 75 8.82 -26.46 9.68
CA ASP A 75 10.10 -26.49 10.40
C ASP A 75 9.94 -27.05 11.80
N ASP A 76 8.83 -26.71 12.47
CA ASP A 76 8.56 -27.13 13.84
C ASP A 76 7.76 -28.45 13.94
N CYS A 77 7.54 -29.12 12.81
CA CYS A 77 6.78 -30.35 12.69
C CYS A 77 5.37 -30.31 13.31
N ASP A 78 4.76 -29.12 13.43
CA ASP A 78 3.39 -28.91 13.91
C ASP A 78 2.50 -28.43 12.75
N ASP A 79 1.58 -29.29 12.28
CA ASP A 79 0.65 -28.93 11.20
C ASP A 79 -0.30 -27.74 11.55
N SER A 80 -0.27 -27.23 12.78
CA SER A 80 -1.05 -26.08 13.22
C SER A 80 -0.32 -24.73 13.12
N THR A 81 0.99 -24.74 12.97
CA THR A 81 1.85 -23.60 12.63
C THR A 81 1.99 -23.58 11.11
N LEU A 82 1.05 -22.90 10.45
CA LEU A 82 1.01 -22.85 8.99
C LEU A 82 2.15 -21.99 8.45
N ASP A 83 2.98 -22.58 7.58
CA ASP A 83 3.95 -21.88 6.71
C ASP A 83 3.28 -20.77 5.86
N TRP A 84 2.00 -20.99 5.49
CA TRP A 84 1.18 -20.07 4.68
C TRP A 84 0.00 -19.53 5.50
N VAL A 85 0.23 -18.44 6.23
CA VAL A 85 -0.84 -17.66 6.87
C VAL A 85 -1.34 -16.60 5.90
N ASP A 86 -2.65 -16.54 5.70
CA ASP A 86 -3.37 -15.54 4.92
C ASP A 86 -4.50 -15.05 5.83
N ALA A 87 -4.29 -13.91 6.49
CA ALA A 87 -5.15 -13.48 7.60
C ALA A 87 -6.35 -12.62 7.15
N ASP A 88 -6.34 -12.07 5.95
CA ASP A 88 -7.46 -11.34 5.35
C ASP A 88 -8.22 -12.11 4.25
N GLU A 89 -7.75 -13.31 3.91
CA GLU A 89 -8.37 -14.27 2.99
C GLU A 89 -8.38 -13.80 1.52
N ASP A 90 -7.39 -13.00 1.10
CA ASP A 90 -7.27 -12.50 -0.27
C ASP A 90 -6.58 -13.48 -1.24
N GLY A 91 -5.98 -14.55 -0.69
CA GLY A 91 -5.29 -15.60 -1.43
C GLY A 91 -3.78 -15.40 -1.58
N VAL A 92 -3.20 -14.39 -0.94
CA VAL A 92 -1.77 -14.12 -0.82
C VAL A 92 -1.35 -14.37 0.64
N PRO A 93 -0.25 -15.10 0.88
CA PRO A 93 0.24 -15.29 2.23
C PRO A 93 0.95 -14.03 2.77
N ALA A 94 0.98 -13.90 4.10
CA ALA A 94 1.58 -12.80 4.86
C ALA A 94 3.04 -12.45 4.53
N CYS A 95 3.76 -13.33 3.84
CA CYS A 95 5.14 -13.12 3.42
C CYS A 95 5.28 -12.51 2.02
N GLU A 96 4.26 -12.64 1.18
CA GLU A 96 4.15 -11.99 -0.12
C GLU A 96 3.25 -10.75 -0.03
N ASP A 97 2.36 -10.71 0.95
CA ASP A 97 1.46 -9.60 1.22
C ASP A 97 2.12 -8.48 2.04
N CYS A 98 2.03 -7.25 1.55
CA CYS A 98 2.52 -6.07 2.25
C CYS A 98 1.57 -5.57 3.36
N ASP A 99 0.29 -5.98 3.38
CA ASP A 99 -0.68 -5.76 4.46
C ASP A 99 -1.71 -6.91 4.56
N ASP A 100 -1.28 -8.05 5.12
CA ASP A 100 -2.07 -9.28 5.42
C ASP A 100 -3.27 -9.09 6.39
N HIS A 101 -3.72 -7.85 6.61
CA HIS A 101 -4.93 -7.53 7.35
C HIS A 101 -5.93 -6.72 6.51
N ASN A 102 -5.69 -6.57 5.21
CA ASN A 102 -6.50 -5.82 4.28
C ASN A 102 -6.55 -6.47 2.89
N GLU A 103 -7.65 -7.19 2.63
CA GLU A 103 -7.94 -7.92 1.37
C GLU A 103 -7.86 -7.12 0.04
N ASN A 104 -7.63 -5.81 0.10
CA ASN A 104 -7.47 -4.94 -1.08
C ASN A 104 -6.01 -4.52 -1.31
N ILE A 105 -5.08 -4.93 -0.45
CA ILE A 105 -3.65 -4.63 -0.56
C ILE A 105 -2.93 -5.96 -0.69
N SER A 106 -2.41 -6.28 -1.88
CA SER A 106 -1.56 -7.46 -2.11
C SER A 106 -0.93 -7.44 -3.50
N PRO A 107 0.11 -8.25 -3.80
CA PRO A 107 0.75 -8.31 -5.13
C PRO A 107 -0.15 -8.65 -6.31
N ILE A 108 -1.37 -9.13 -6.05
CA ILE A 108 -2.36 -9.48 -7.07
C ILE A 108 -3.52 -8.48 -7.15
N ALA A 109 -3.58 -7.51 -6.23
CA ALA A 109 -4.57 -6.45 -6.26
C ALA A 109 -4.36 -5.53 -7.46
N GLU A 110 -5.42 -4.83 -7.86
CA GLU A 110 -5.30 -3.71 -8.81
C GLU A 110 -5.03 -2.44 -8.00
N GLU A 111 -4.07 -1.62 -8.44
CA GLU A 111 -3.74 -0.35 -7.78
C GLU A 111 -4.98 0.55 -7.57
N ASP A 112 -5.35 0.83 -6.31
CA ASP A 112 -6.37 1.84 -5.97
C ASP A 112 -5.71 3.20 -5.85
N CYS A 113 -5.53 3.75 -7.04
CA CYS A 113 -5.36 5.14 -7.38
C CYS A 113 -5.95 6.21 -6.40
N TYR A 114 -7.06 5.96 -5.69
CA TYR A 114 -7.62 6.96 -4.78
C TYR A 114 -7.15 6.84 -3.33
N THR A 115 -6.19 5.97 -3.07
CA THR A 115 -5.52 5.80 -1.79
C THR A 115 -4.08 6.32 -1.83
N LEU A 116 -3.43 6.30 -0.67
CA LEU A 116 -2.00 6.55 -0.53
C LEU A 116 -1.26 5.27 -0.09
N ALA A 117 -1.93 4.12 -0.23
CA ALA A 117 -1.31 2.82 -0.05
C ALA A 117 -0.59 2.42 -1.34
N ASP A 118 0.31 1.45 -1.19
CA ASP A 118 0.86 0.64 -2.27
C ASP A 118 -0.09 -0.56 -2.33
N ASP A 119 -1.12 -0.48 -3.17
CA ASP A 119 -2.21 -1.45 -3.13
C ASP A 119 -1.77 -2.76 -3.82
N ASP A 120 -0.85 -2.69 -4.80
CA ASP A 120 -0.31 -3.86 -5.52
C ASP A 120 1.08 -4.33 -5.04
N CYS A 121 1.54 -3.85 -3.87
CA CYS A 121 2.79 -4.22 -3.21
C CYS A 121 4.04 -4.16 -4.12
N ASP A 122 4.11 -3.21 -5.05
CA ASP A 122 5.19 -3.09 -6.04
C ASP A 122 6.32 -2.11 -5.63
N ASP A 123 6.29 -1.64 -4.37
CA ASP A 123 7.12 -0.58 -3.78
C ASP A 123 6.90 0.83 -4.39
N SER A 124 5.87 0.98 -5.22
CA SER A 124 5.43 2.26 -5.76
C SER A 124 4.04 2.59 -5.25
N VAL A 125 3.64 3.83 -5.45
CA VAL A 125 2.32 4.31 -5.05
C VAL A 125 1.80 5.06 -6.26
N ASN A 126 0.63 4.65 -6.75
CA ASN A 126 -0.09 5.25 -7.87
C ASN A 126 0.64 5.24 -9.22
N GLU A 127 1.52 4.27 -9.47
CA GLU A 127 2.37 4.13 -10.66
C GLU A 127 1.61 3.66 -11.91
N ALA A 128 0.55 2.87 -11.76
CA ALA A 128 -0.32 2.45 -12.86
C ALA A 128 -1.46 3.44 -13.19
N CYS A 129 -1.53 4.57 -12.48
CA CYS A 129 -2.65 5.49 -12.57
C CYS A 129 -2.49 6.53 -13.70
N ALA A 130 -3.02 6.21 -14.89
CA ALA A 130 -3.18 7.19 -15.97
C ALA A 130 -4.46 8.03 -15.76
N TYR A 131 -4.43 8.99 -14.84
CA TYR A 131 -5.57 9.90 -14.66
C TYR A 131 -5.69 10.91 -15.80
N ASP A 132 -6.77 10.83 -16.56
CA ASP A 132 -7.22 11.98 -17.35
C ASP A 132 -8.31 12.71 -16.57
N TYR A 133 -7.92 13.76 -15.84
CA TYR A 133 -8.87 14.63 -15.13
C TYR A 133 -9.54 15.66 -16.05
N SER A 134 -9.22 15.65 -17.35
CA SER A 134 -9.82 16.57 -18.31
C SER A 134 -11.31 16.32 -18.45
N GLY A 135 -12.09 17.41 -18.46
CA GLY A 135 -13.53 17.30 -18.59
C GLY A 135 -14.29 18.46 -17.96
N SER A 136 -15.61 18.30 -17.93
CA SER A 136 -16.52 19.25 -17.32
C SER A 136 -16.80 18.83 -15.89
N TRP A 137 -16.66 19.77 -14.94
CA TRP A 137 -16.82 19.52 -13.52
C TRP A 137 -17.84 20.49 -12.92
N THR A 138 -18.94 19.97 -12.38
CA THR A 138 -19.97 20.76 -11.70
C THR A 138 -19.72 20.84 -10.20
N LEU A 139 -19.87 22.04 -9.63
CA LEU A 139 -19.75 22.27 -8.20
C LEU A 139 -21.06 22.02 -7.48
N THR A 140 -20.98 21.41 -6.30
CA THR A 140 -22.15 21.20 -5.43
C THR A 140 -22.80 22.53 -5.03
N GLU A 141 -21.94 23.49 -4.68
CA GLU A 141 -22.30 24.84 -4.26
C GLU A 141 -21.63 25.82 -5.20
N LYS A 142 -22.41 26.73 -5.77
CA LYS A 142 -21.92 27.79 -6.64
C LYS A 142 -21.00 28.75 -5.89
N VAL A 143 -19.91 29.17 -6.53
CA VAL A 143 -19.01 30.21 -6.01
C VAL A 143 -19.56 31.58 -6.40
N GLN A 144 -19.95 32.37 -5.40
CA GLN A 144 -20.55 33.69 -5.63
C GLN A 144 -19.97 34.74 -4.70
N TYR A 145 -19.40 35.78 -5.30
CA TYR A 145 -18.88 36.94 -4.57
C TYR A 145 -19.00 38.21 -5.43
N SER A 146 -19.24 39.35 -4.80
CA SER A 146 -19.29 40.63 -5.50
C SER A 146 -18.80 41.77 -4.64
N CYS A 147 -18.01 42.66 -5.21
CA CYS A 147 -17.54 43.89 -4.58
C CYS A 147 -17.48 45.04 -5.61
N MET A 148 -16.96 46.20 -5.22
CA MET A 148 -16.91 47.40 -6.07
C MET A 148 -18.27 47.75 -6.70
N LEU A 149 -19.33 47.80 -5.89
CA LEU A 149 -20.71 48.05 -6.36
C LEU A 149 -21.17 47.04 -7.44
N GLY A 150 -20.62 45.83 -7.41
CA GLY A 150 -20.90 44.78 -8.38
C GLY A 150 -20.21 44.97 -9.72
N VAL A 151 -19.16 45.79 -9.81
CA VAL A 151 -18.26 45.79 -10.98
C VAL A 151 -17.42 44.51 -10.98
N LEU A 152 -16.92 44.12 -9.81
CA LEU A 152 -16.26 42.84 -9.64
C LEU A 152 -17.29 41.82 -9.22
N ARG A 153 -17.46 40.77 -10.04
CA ARG A 153 -18.37 39.65 -9.79
C ARG A 153 -17.66 38.34 -10.08
N ILE A 154 -17.68 37.47 -9.10
CA ILE A 154 -17.38 36.05 -9.22
C ILE A 154 -18.72 35.33 -9.16
N ASN A 155 -19.02 34.55 -10.19
CA ASN A 155 -20.23 33.76 -10.27
C ASN A 155 -20.00 32.62 -11.25
N PHE A 156 -19.70 31.43 -10.74
CA PHE A 156 -19.57 30.21 -11.51
C PHE A 156 -19.96 29.02 -10.64
N ASP A 157 -20.39 27.95 -11.28
CA ASP A 157 -20.83 26.69 -10.68
C ASP A 157 -20.17 25.48 -11.35
N SER A 158 -19.25 25.70 -12.28
CA SER A 158 -18.50 24.63 -12.93
C SER A 158 -17.10 25.08 -13.36
N PHE A 159 -16.26 24.08 -13.62
CA PHE A 159 -14.95 24.21 -14.25
C PHE A 159 -14.88 23.35 -15.51
N GLN A 160 -14.17 23.81 -16.52
CA GLN A 160 -13.59 22.93 -17.54
C GLN A 160 -12.14 22.66 -17.13
N VAL A 161 -11.82 21.40 -16.88
CA VAL A 161 -10.48 20.97 -16.50
C VAL A 161 -9.75 20.46 -17.73
N LEU A 162 -8.49 20.84 -17.86
CA LEU A 162 -7.55 20.27 -18.81
C LEU A 162 -6.32 19.80 -18.04
N GLU A 163 -6.03 18.52 -18.16
CA GLU A 163 -4.90 17.83 -17.55
C GLU A 163 -3.88 17.52 -18.67
N GLU A 164 -2.62 17.91 -18.43
CA GLU A 164 -1.47 17.58 -19.28
C GLU A 164 -0.24 17.38 -18.37
N ASP A 165 -0.14 16.20 -17.75
CA ASP A 165 0.84 15.86 -16.69
C ASP A 165 2.24 16.47 -16.93
N PRO A 166 2.78 17.26 -15.98
CA PRO A 166 2.25 17.58 -14.64
C PRO A 166 1.41 18.86 -14.58
N ASN A 167 1.04 19.43 -15.72
CA ASN A 167 0.31 20.69 -15.77
C ASN A 167 -1.18 20.44 -15.67
N ILE A 168 -1.87 21.28 -14.91
CA ILE A 168 -3.33 21.20 -14.79
C ILE A 168 -3.93 22.60 -14.84
N GLY A 169 -5.06 22.73 -15.52
CA GLY A 169 -5.78 23.97 -15.70
C GLY A 169 -7.24 23.84 -15.34
N PHE A 170 -7.75 24.80 -14.56
CA PHE A 170 -9.17 24.94 -14.22
C PHE A 170 -9.72 26.21 -14.85
N GLN A 171 -10.58 26.05 -15.86
CA GLN A 171 -11.25 27.15 -16.54
C GLN A 171 -12.63 27.40 -15.93
N ALA A 172 -12.74 28.47 -15.13
CA ALA A 172 -14.02 28.99 -14.65
C ALA A 172 -14.63 30.00 -15.62
N ALA A 173 -15.95 30.15 -15.60
CA ALA A 173 -16.62 31.21 -16.35
C ALA A 173 -16.32 32.61 -15.78
N GLY A 174 -16.46 33.63 -16.64
CA GLY A 174 -16.40 35.03 -16.22
C GLY A 174 -14.99 35.52 -15.91
N ARG A 175 -14.85 36.32 -14.83
CA ARG A 175 -13.62 37.07 -14.54
C ARG A 175 -12.48 36.19 -14.06
N VAL A 176 -12.78 35.10 -13.33
CA VAL A 176 -11.79 34.17 -12.77
C VAL A 176 -11.01 33.46 -13.87
N GLY A 177 -11.67 33.06 -14.97
CA GLY A 177 -11.03 32.49 -16.14
C GLY A 177 -10.20 31.23 -15.86
N ALA A 178 -9.14 31.02 -16.65
CA ALA A 178 -8.21 29.90 -16.46
C ALA A 178 -7.24 30.16 -15.30
N MET A 179 -7.33 29.31 -14.28
CA MET A 179 -6.26 29.12 -13.30
C MET A 179 -5.39 27.96 -13.77
N VAL A 180 -4.08 28.13 -13.75
CA VAL A 180 -3.13 27.13 -14.24
C VAL A 180 -2.10 26.84 -13.15
N GLY A 181 -1.60 25.62 -13.13
CA GLY A 181 -0.60 25.21 -12.17
C GLY A 181 -0.18 23.78 -12.44
N LYS A 182 0.10 23.05 -11.37
CA LYS A 182 0.61 21.69 -11.46
C LYS A 182 -0.10 20.74 -10.51
N LEU A 183 -0.09 19.48 -10.90
CA LEU A 183 -0.19 18.36 -9.97
C LEU A 183 1.06 18.37 -9.07
N GLN A 184 0.84 18.28 -7.75
CA GLN A 184 1.90 18.19 -6.74
C GLN A 184 2.31 16.73 -6.50
N ASP A 185 1.36 15.83 -6.67
CA ASP A 185 1.42 14.37 -6.68
C ASP A 185 0.27 13.87 -7.60
N SER A 186 -0.05 12.58 -7.60
CA SER A 186 -1.10 11.97 -8.43
C SER A 186 -2.51 12.56 -8.20
N LEU A 187 -2.78 13.12 -7.02
CA LEU A 187 -4.13 13.51 -6.61
C LEU A 187 -4.25 15.01 -6.27
N SER A 188 -3.16 15.64 -5.84
CA SER A 188 -3.15 17.00 -5.31
C SER A 188 -2.81 18.01 -6.39
N PHE A 189 -3.53 19.12 -6.44
CA PHE A 189 -3.29 20.20 -7.39
C PHE A 189 -3.23 21.56 -6.70
N ASN A 190 -2.45 22.46 -7.28
CA ASN A 190 -2.45 23.86 -6.93
C ASN A 190 -2.40 24.68 -8.21
N VAL A 191 -3.46 25.45 -8.45
CA VAL A 191 -3.59 26.31 -9.63
C VAL A 191 -3.91 27.72 -9.20
N ASP A 192 -3.34 28.69 -9.91
CA ASP A 192 -3.57 30.09 -9.64
C ASP A 192 -3.73 30.91 -10.92
N ARG A 193 -4.26 32.12 -10.73
CA ARG A 193 -4.29 33.15 -11.75
C ARG A 193 -4.13 34.51 -11.11
N TYR A 194 -3.17 35.27 -11.60
CA TYR A 194 -3.01 36.68 -11.25
C TYR A 194 -3.52 37.61 -12.35
N ILE A 195 -4.24 38.66 -11.97
CA ILE A 195 -4.69 39.74 -12.85
C ILE A 195 -4.10 41.07 -12.36
N ASP A 196 -3.16 41.62 -13.12
CA ASP A 196 -2.66 42.98 -12.92
C ASP A 196 -3.66 44.00 -13.48
N SER A 197 -4.01 45.00 -12.66
CA SER A 197 -4.81 46.15 -13.05
C SER A 197 -4.18 47.00 -14.16
N GLY A 198 -2.87 46.88 -14.38
CA GLY A 198 -2.10 47.69 -15.32
C GLY A 198 -2.02 49.16 -14.91
N LYS A 199 -2.42 49.51 -13.68
CA LYS A 199 -2.40 50.86 -13.14
C LYS A 199 -1.63 50.87 -11.83
N LYS A 200 -0.75 51.84 -11.65
CA LYS A 200 -0.03 52.00 -10.37
C LYS A 200 -1.03 52.20 -9.23
N GLY A 201 -1.07 51.24 -8.30
CA GLY A 201 -2.02 51.22 -7.18
C GLY A 201 -3.45 50.84 -7.57
N GLY A 202 -3.67 50.32 -8.79
CA GLY A 202 -4.96 49.76 -9.20
C GLY A 202 -5.30 48.50 -8.41
N CYS A 203 -6.48 47.93 -8.69
CA CYS A 203 -6.97 46.73 -8.01
C CYS A 203 -6.45 45.48 -8.71
N ASN A 204 -5.47 44.82 -8.09
CA ASN A 204 -4.93 43.56 -8.56
C ASN A 204 -5.66 42.42 -7.86
N GLU A 205 -5.81 41.31 -8.57
CA GLU A 205 -6.63 40.18 -8.15
C GLU A 205 -5.81 38.90 -8.29
N SER A 206 -5.77 38.08 -7.24
CA SER A 206 -5.22 36.73 -7.29
C SER A 206 -6.34 35.74 -7.04
N TYR A 207 -6.48 34.76 -7.93
CA TYR A 207 -7.41 33.64 -7.78
C TYR A 207 -6.60 32.37 -7.58
N GLY A 208 -6.98 31.55 -6.61
CA GLY A 208 -6.34 30.28 -6.33
C GLY A 208 -7.35 29.16 -6.16
N LEU A 209 -6.93 27.96 -6.49
CA LEU A 209 -7.65 26.73 -6.19
C LEU A 209 -6.63 25.66 -5.80
N GLU A 210 -6.68 25.26 -4.53
CA GLU A 210 -5.82 24.23 -3.96
C GLU A 210 -6.69 23.08 -3.48
N GLY A 211 -6.42 21.87 -3.93
CA GLY A 211 -7.30 20.74 -3.66
C GLY A 211 -6.68 19.39 -3.98
N THR A 212 -7.52 18.37 -3.82
CA THR A 212 -7.18 16.98 -4.08
C THR A 212 -8.37 16.29 -4.76
N PHE A 213 -8.09 15.46 -5.77
CA PHE A 213 -9.02 14.49 -6.31
C PHE A 213 -9.24 13.39 -5.28
N THR A 214 -10.49 13.01 -5.05
CA THR A 214 -10.87 11.98 -4.07
C THR A 214 -11.46 10.73 -4.72
N SER A 215 -11.69 10.79 -6.03
CA SER A 215 -12.09 9.71 -6.94
C SER A 215 -11.96 10.24 -8.38
N GLU A 216 -12.18 9.39 -9.39
CA GLU A 216 -12.15 9.77 -10.82
C GLU A 216 -13.12 10.92 -11.14
N ASP A 217 -14.23 10.93 -10.42
CA ASP A 217 -15.37 11.82 -10.61
C ASP A 217 -15.50 12.89 -9.52
N ARG A 218 -14.60 12.96 -8.52
CA ARG A 218 -14.73 13.91 -7.39
C ARG A 218 -13.43 14.61 -7.02
N PHE A 219 -13.56 15.89 -6.64
CA PHE A 219 -12.50 16.61 -5.94
C PHE A 219 -13.03 17.45 -4.78
N LYS A 220 -12.13 17.77 -3.85
CA LYS A 220 -12.34 18.76 -2.79
C LYS A 220 -11.25 19.81 -2.86
N ALA A 221 -11.62 21.08 -2.84
CA ALA A 221 -10.65 22.18 -2.94
C ALA A 221 -11.04 23.39 -2.09
N LEU A 222 -10.08 24.27 -1.85
CA LEU A 222 -10.26 25.61 -1.32
C LEU A 222 -10.08 26.61 -2.46
N PHE A 223 -11.15 27.30 -2.83
CA PHE A 223 -11.07 28.45 -3.74
C PHE A 223 -10.72 29.70 -2.93
N THR A 224 -9.78 30.50 -3.44
CA THR A 224 -9.38 31.78 -2.85
C THR A 224 -9.45 32.90 -3.89
N ALA A 225 -9.83 34.09 -3.45
CA ALA A 225 -9.75 35.32 -4.20
C ALA A 225 -9.18 36.42 -3.29
N GLU A 226 -7.98 36.90 -3.62
CA GLU A 226 -7.25 37.91 -2.86
C GLU A 226 -7.14 39.21 -3.65
N TYR A 227 -7.17 40.33 -2.93
CA TYR A 227 -7.25 41.66 -3.54
C TYR A 227 -6.18 42.59 -2.99
N THR A 228 -5.33 43.12 -3.87
CA THR A 228 -4.28 44.08 -3.49
C THR A 228 -4.39 45.40 -4.23
N GLY A 229 -3.98 46.49 -3.57
CA GLY A 229 -4.10 47.85 -4.10
C GLY A 229 -5.45 48.49 -3.80
N THR A 230 -6.02 49.25 -4.76
CA THR A 230 -7.25 50.03 -4.53
C THR A 230 -8.51 49.26 -4.96
N CYS A 231 -8.84 48.20 -4.24
CA CYS A 231 -10.03 47.37 -4.48
C CYS A 231 -11.20 47.78 -3.58
N LEU A 232 -11.91 48.86 -3.94
CA LEU A 232 -12.91 49.47 -3.05
C LEU A 232 -14.03 48.48 -2.64
N GLY A 233 -14.07 48.16 -1.36
CA GLY A 233 -15.10 47.29 -0.77
C GLY A 233 -14.91 45.80 -1.10
N CYS A 234 -13.75 45.40 -1.63
CA CYS A 234 -13.38 44.00 -1.75
C CYS A 234 -12.62 43.58 -0.49
N GLN A 235 -13.00 42.44 0.06
CA GLN A 235 -12.27 41.67 1.07
C GLN A 235 -11.81 40.36 0.43
N ASP A 236 -10.71 39.81 0.96
CA ASP A 236 -10.27 38.47 0.58
C ASP A 236 -11.38 37.47 0.87
N TYR A 237 -11.59 36.57 -0.07
CA TYR A 237 -12.69 35.63 -0.07
C TYR A 237 -12.13 34.22 -0.21
N SER A 238 -12.63 33.30 0.60
CA SER A 238 -12.29 31.89 0.48
C SER A 238 -13.51 31.02 0.76
N VAL A 239 -13.60 29.91 0.03
CA VAL A 239 -14.70 28.96 0.16
C VAL A 239 -14.22 27.56 -0.20
N ARG A 240 -14.65 26.56 0.56
CA ARG A 240 -14.42 25.15 0.20
C ARG A 240 -15.43 24.76 -0.89
N VAL A 241 -14.94 24.10 -1.92
CA VAL A 241 -15.74 23.63 -3.04
C VAL A 241 -15.59 22.12 -3.18
N VAL A 242 -16.65 21.48 -3.65
CA VAL A 242 -16.67 20.06 -3.99
C VAL A 242 -17.19 19.96 -5.42
N GLY A 243 -16.40 19.36 -6.30
CA GLY A 243 -16.73 19.18 -7.71
C GLY A 243 -17.06 17.73 -8.04
N PHE A 244 -17.93 17.56 -9.04
CA PHE A 244 -18.33 16.29 -9.63
C PHE A 244 -18.10 16.33 -11.14
N ARG A 245 -17.54 15.27 -11.71
CA ARG A 245 -17.28 15.16 -13.14
C ARG A 245 -18.57 14.81 -13.89
N ASP A 246 -18.86 15.53 -14.98
CA ASP A 246 -20.16 15.46 -15.68
C ASP A 246 -20.28 14.31 -16.70
N ASP A 247 -19.17 13.68 -17.09
CA ASP A 247 -19.07 12.65 -18.15
C ASP A 247 -19.02 11.20 -17.63
N VAL A 248 -19.03 11.02 -16.31
CA VAL A 248 -19.14 9.70 -15.68
C VAL A 248 -20.63 9.44 -15.39
N GLU A 249 -21.28 8.68 -16.28
CA GLU A 249 -22.70 8.27 -16.19
C GLU A 249 -22.93 7.13 -15.18
#